data_AF-A0A4Q2SE88-F1
#
_entry.id   AF-A0A4Q2SE88-F1
#
_cell.length_a   1.000
_cell.length_b   1.000
_cell.length_c   1.000
_cell.angle_alpha   90.00
_cell.angle_beta   90.00
_cell.angle_gamma   90.00
#
_symmetry.space_group_name_H-M   'P 1'
#
loop_
_entity.id
_entity.type
_entity.pdbx_description
1 polymer ?
#
loop_
_entity_poly.entity_id
_entity_poly.type
_entity_poly.pdbx_seq_one_letter_code
_entity_poly.pdbx_strand_id
1 'polypeptide(L)'
;MTTSGTVHLDPTAHAAAATLLDDRLRELDARRRTAEASVERLLSTWHGEAATAFGSQWATWSSAASSVVADLGGDVAALAGARGDLVAADTGASQHPRAMAGHLEGRLG
;
A
#
# COMPACT_ATOMS: atom_id res chain seq x y z
N MET A 1 -22.67 -22.25 13.88
CA MET A 1 -23.01 -20.95 14.50
C MET A 1 -22.18 -19.90 13.81
N THR A 2 -22.77 -19.17 12.85
CA THR A 2 -22.07 -18.11 12.13
C THR A 2 -21.94 -16.91 13.06
N THR A 3 -20.78 -16.74 13.66
CA THR A 3 -20.43 -15.51 14.37
C THR A 3 -20.37 -14.41 13.32
N SER A 4 -21.50 -13.74 13.10
CA SER A 4 -21.57 -12.48 12.36
C SER A 4 -20.92 -11.43 13.25
N GLY A 5 -19.59 -11.46 13.31
CA GLY A 5 -18.80 -10.45 13.97
C GLY A 5 -18.76 -9.23 13.06
N THR A 6 -19.49 -8.19 13.43
CA THR A 6 -19.34 -6.86 12.82
C THR A 6 -17.91 -6.41 13.07
N VAL A 7 -17.05 -6.52 12.06
CA VAL A 7 -15.72 -5.92 12.10
C VAL A 7 -15.94 -4.42 12.00
N HIS A 8 -15.98 -3.75 13.15
CA HIS A 8 -16.06 -2.30 13.21
C HIS A 8 -14.67 -1.75 12.87
N LEU A 9 -14.40 -1.60 11.57
CA LEU A 9 -13.18 -0.94 11.09
C LEU A 9 -13.33 0.56 11.38
N ASP A 10 -12.39 1.16 12.10
CA ASP A 10 -12.31 2.62 12.23
C ASP A 10 -11.78 3.19 10.90
N PRO A 11 -12.64 3.81 10.06
CA PRO A 11 -12.25 4.24 8.72
C PRO A 11 -11.14 5.31 8.77
N THR A 12 -11.15 6.12 9.82
CA THR A 12 -10.17 7.17 10.08
C THR A 12 -8.80 6.57 10.44
N ALA A 13 -8.76 5.59 11.33
CA ALA A 13 -7.52 4.90 11.68
C ALA A 13 -6.93 4.13 10.48
N HIS A 14 -7.77 3.47 9.69
CA HIS A 14 -7.33 2.79 8.47
C HIS A 14 -6.85 3.78 7.39
N ALA A 15 -7.48 4.95 7.27
CA ALA A 15 -7.01 5.99 6.37
C ALA A 15 -5.65 6.54 6.78
N ALA A 16 -5.47 6.83 8.07
CA ALA A 16 -4.19 7.27 8.60
C ALA A 16 -3.08 6.23 8.39
N ALA A 17 -3.38 4.95 8.61
CA ALA A 17 -2.43 3.85 8.38
C ALA A 17 -2.04 3.71 6.90
N ALA A 18 -3.00 3.80 5.98
CA ALA A 18 -2.73 3.75 4.54
C ALA A 18 -1.85 4.91 4.08
N THR A 19 -2.15 6.14 4.53
CA THR A 19 -1.30 7.32 4.25
C THR A 19 0.11 7.14 4.80
N LEU A 20 0.23 6.64 6.03
CA LEU A 20 1.55 6.39 6.63
C LEU A 20 2.36 5.36 5.84
N LEU A 21 1.73 4.28 5.36
CA LEU A 21 2.40 3.27 4.55
C LEU A 21 2.88 3.83 3.21
N ASP A 22 2.03 4.63 2.55
CA ASP A 22 2.36 5.32 1.31
C ASP A 22 3.54 6.30 1.48
N ASP A 23 3.53 7.09 2.55
CA ASP A 23 4.64 7.99 2.88
C ASP A 23 5.94 7.24 3.17
N ARG A 24 5.88 6.13 3.90
CA ARG A 24 7.05 5.27 4.18
C ARG A 24 7.59 4.61 2.92
N LEU A 25 6.72 4.22 2.00
CA LEU A 25 7.13 3.66 0.71
C LEU A 25 7.85 4.71 -0.13
N ARG A 26 7.33 5.95 -0.20
CA ARG A 26 8.00 7.07 -0.87
C ARG A 26 9.37 7.37 -0.26
N GLU A 27 9.46 7.38 1.06
CA GLU A 27 10.73 7.58 1.78
C GLU A 27 11.74 6.48 1.44
N LEU A 28 11.31 5.21 1.46
CA LEU A 28 12.15 4.07 1.13
C LEU A 28 12.67 4.14 -0.31
N ASP A 29 11.79 4.46 -1.27
CA ASP A 29 12.17 4.62 -2.67
C ASP A 29 13.15 5.78 -2.89
N ALA A 30 12.93 6.92 -2.21
CA ALA A 30 13.86 8.04 -2.26
C ALA A 30 15.26 7.68 -1.72
N ARG A 31 15.31 6.92 -0.62
CA ARG A 31 16.57 6.43 -0.05
C ARG A 31 17.28 5.45 -0.98
N ARG A 32 16.53 4.53 -1.62
CA ARG A 32 17.06 3.59 -2.62
C ARG A 32 17.71 4.34 -3.78
N ARG A 33 17.00 5.30 -4.39
CA ARG A 33 17.53 6.12 -5.50
C ARG A 33 18.75 6.94 -5.10
N THR A 34 18.79 7.44 -3.86
CA THR A 34 19.96 8.17 -3.34
C THR A 34 21.18 7.26 -3.21
N ALA A 35 20.99 6.02 -2.73
CA ALA A 35 22.05 5.02 -2.67
C ALA A 35 22.54 4.64 -4.08
N GLU A 36 21.62 4.43 -5.03
CA GLU A 36 21.93 4.18 -6.45
C GLU A 36 22.79 5.27 -7.06
N ALA A 37 22.37 6.52 -6.98
CA ALA A 37 23.15 7.64 -7.52
C ALA A 37 24.55 7.75 -6.87
N SER A 38 24.67 7.41 -5.58
CA SER A 38 25.94 7.44 -4.86
C SER A 38 26.89 6.33 -5.31
N VAL A 39 26.36 5.12 -5.47
CA VAL A 39 27.15 3.96 -5.89
C VAL A 39 27.51 4.01 -7.37
N GLU A 40 26.60 4.47 -8.23
CA GLU A 40 26.90 4.70 -9.64
C GLU A 40 28.04 5.72 -9.82
N ARG A 41 28.03 6.79 -9.02
CA ARG A 41 29.13 7.77 -9.02
C ARG A 41 30.45 7.13 -8.57
N LEU A 42 30.43 6.29 -7.54
CA LEU A 42 31.63 5.55 -7.09
C LEU A 42 32.15 4.60 -8.16
N LEU A 43 31.27 3.82 -8.77
CA LEU A 43 31.61 2.87 -9.84
C LEU A 43 32.11 3.56 -11.10
N SER A 44 31.69 4.80 -11.36
CA SER A 44 32.20 5.58 -12.50
C SER A 44 33.65 6.01 -12.37
N THR A 45 34.19 6.07 -11.15
CA THR A 45 35.58 6.48 -10.88
C THR A 45 36.46 5.30 -10.44
N TRP A 46 35.87 4.22 -9.96
CA TRP A 46 36.57 3.03 -9.49
C TRP A 46 36.72 1.98 -10.58
N HIS A 47 37.96 1.52 -10.79
CA HIS A 47 38.32 0.59 -11.87
C HIS A 47 39.08 -0.63 -11.32
N GLY A 48 39.08 -1.72 -12.07
CA GLY A 48 39.77 -2.98 -11.76
C GLY A 48 38.82 -4.11 -11.36
N GLU A 49 39.37 -5.30 -11.12
CA GLU A 49 38.58 -6.51 -10.85
C GLU A 49 37.64 -6.38 -9.64
N ALA A 50 38.08 -5.68 -8.60
CA ALA A 50 37.26 -5.42 -7.42
C ALA A 50 36.05 -4.53 -7.75
N ALA A 51 36.21 -3.53 -8.63
CA ALA A 51 35.12 -2.69 -9.09
C ALA A 51 34.11 -3.51 -9.92
N THR A 52 34.58 -4.42 -10.78
CA THR A 52 33.73 -5.34 -11.54
C THR A 52 32.94 -6.28 -10.63
N ALA A 53 33.61 -6.90 -9.65
CA ALA A 53 32.98 -7.82 -8.70
C ALA A 53 31.93 -7.12 -7.83
N PHE A 54 32.23 -5.91 -7.36
CA PHE A 54 31.27 -5.10 -6.63
C PHE A 54 30.12 -4.63 -7.53
N GLY A 55 30.39 -4.20 -8.77
CA GLY A 55 29.37 -3.79 -9.72
C GLY A 55 28.34 -4.89 -10.03
N SER A 56 28.79 -6.15 -10.15
CA SER A 56 27.87 -7.28 -10.32
C SER A 56 27.01 -7.53 -9.08
N GLN A 57 27.58 -7.46 -7.88
CA GLN A 57 26.81 -7.60 -6.63
C GLN A 57 25.83 -6.45 -6.44
N TRP A 58 26.26 -5.24 -6.80
CA TRP A 58 25.46 -4.03 -6.77
C TRP A 58 24.25 -4.14 -7.71
N ALA A 59 24.43 -4.63 -8.94
CA ALA A 59 23.34 -4.83 -9.89
C ALA A 59 22.28 -5.83 -9.37
N THR A 60 22.72 -6.91 -8.72
CA THR A 60 21.81 -7.85 -8.06
C THR A 60 21.04 -7.18 -6.93
N TRP A 61 21.74 -6.41 -6.08
CA TRP A 61 21.11 -5.68 -4.98
C TRP A 61 20.10 -4.64 -5.48
N SER A 62 20.45 -3.84 -6.49
CA SER A 62 19.59 -2.76 -7.00
C SER A 62 18.34 -3.32 -7.67
N SER A 63 18.47 -4.42 -8.42
CA SER A 63 17.33 -5.14 -8.97
C SER A 63 16.41 -5.67 -7.88
N ALA A 64 16.95 -6.35 -6.85
CA ALA A 64 16.16 -6.89 -5.76
C ALA A 64 15.47 -5.79 -4.94
N ALA A 65 16.18 -4.70 -4.64
CA ALA A 65 15.64 -3.55 -3.93
C ALA A 65 14.50 -2.88 -4.71
N SER A 66 14.64 -2.78 -6.04
CA SER A 66 13.57 -2.26 -6.91
C SER A 66 12.33 -3.14 -6.89
N SER A 67 12.51 -4.47 -6.95
CA SER A 67 11.40 -5.42 -6.84
C SER A 67 10.66 -5.30 -5.50
N VAL A 68 11.38 -5.23 -4.38
CA VAL A 68 10.76 -5.08 -3.05
C VAL A 68 9.93 -3.79 -2.95
N VAL A 69 10.44 -2.66 -3.47
CA VAL A 69 9.69 -1.40 -3.49
C VAL A 69 8.43 -1.53 -4.37
N ALA A 70 8.53 -2.21 -5.52
CA ALA A 70 7.38 -2.43 -6.40
C ALA A 70 6.31 -3.32 -5.72
N ASP A 71 6.73 -4.42 -5.09
CA ASP A 71 5.84 -5.35 -4.39
C ASP A 71 5.11 -4.66 -3.23
N LEU A 72 5.84 -3.92 -2.39
CA LEU A 72 5.25 -3.10 -1.32
C LEU A 72 4.28 -2.06 -1.86
N GLY A 73 4.58 -1.46 -3.03
CA GLY A 73 3.64 -0.56 -3.71
C GLY A 73 2.36 -1.26 -4.16
N GLY A 74 2.47 -2.48 -4.67
CA GLY A 74 1.34 -3.33 -4.99
C GLY A 74 0.47 -3.63 -3.76
N ASP A 75 1.10 -4.01 -2.65
CA ASP A 75 0.39 -4.31 -1.39
C ASP A 75 -0.33 -3.10 -0.81
N VAL A 76 0.31 -1.92 -0.81
CA VAL A 76 -0.31 -0.67 -0.35
C VAL A 76 -1.50 -0.30 -1.23
N ALA A 77 -1.38 -0.46 -2.56
CA ALA A 77 -2.49 -0.21 -3.48
C ALA A 77 -3.65 -1.21 -3.28
N ALA A 78 -3.34 -2.49 -3.08
CA ALA A 78 -4.33 -3.52 -2.80
C ALA A 78 -5.07 -3.25 -1.48
N LEU A 79 -4.35 -2.82 -0.44
CA LEU A 79 -4.95 -2.44 0.85
C LEU A 79 -5.88 -1.23 0.71
N ALA A 80 -5.48 -0.23 -0.08
CA ALA A 80 -6.33 0.93 -0.38
C ALA A 80 -7.60 0.52 -1.16
N GLY A 81 -7.48 -0.41 -2.12
CA GLY A 81 -8.61 -0.98 -2.84
C GLY A 81 -9.58 -1.73 -1.93
N ALA A 82 -9.08 -2.66 -1.13
CA ALA A 82 -9.89 -3.42 -0.17
C ALA A 82 -10.63 -2.51 0.82
N ARG A 83 -9.99 -1.41 1.26
CA ARG A 83 -10.64 -0.38 2.08
C ARG A 83 -11.82 0.28 1.34
N GLY A 84 -11.64 0.63 0.08
CA GLY A 84 -12.69 1.20 -0.76
C GLY A 84 -13.90 0.27 -0.84
N ASP A 85 -13.67 -1.02 -1.09
CA ASP A 85 -14.71 -2.04 -1.17
C ASP A 85 -15.46 -2.19 0.17
N LEU A 86 -14.74 -2.19 1.29
CA LEU A 86 -15.31 -2.27 2.63
C LEU A 86 -16.20 -1.06 2.97
N VAL A 87 -15.75 0.15 2.65
CA VAL A 87 -16.54 1.38 2.85
C VAL A 87 -17.81 1.38 1.99
N ALA A 88 -17.71 0.92 0.73
CA ALA A 88 -18.85 0.78 -0.15
C ALA A 88 -19.86 -0.25 0.37
N ALA A 89 -19.38 -1.40 0.87
CA ALA A 89 -20.21 -2.43 1.47
C ALA A 89 -20.93 -1.94 2.73
N ASP A 90 -20.23 -1.24 3.63
CA ASP A 90 -20.83 -0.69 4.86
C ASP A 90 -21.90 0.37 4.56
N THR A 91 -21.62 1.24 3.59
CA THR A 91 -22.58 2.24 3.11
C THR A 91 -23.84 1.57 2.54
N GLY A 92 -23.67 0.55 1.70
CA GLY A 92 -24.79 -0.21 1.12
C GLY A 92 -25.60 -0.98 2.16
N ALA A 93 -24.93 -1.56 3.16
CA ALA A 93 -25.58 -2.26 4.27
C ALA A 93 -26.37 -1.31 5.18
N SER A 94 -25.89 -0.08 5.37
CA SER A 94 -26.55 0.95 6.20
C SER A 94 -27.76 1.60 5.51
N GLN A 95 -27.78 1.65 4.17
CA GLN A 95 -28.85 2.28 3.39
C GLN A 95 -30.06 1.37 3.18
N HIS A 96 -29.86 0.05 3.00
CA HIS A 96 -30.96 -0.90 2.74
C HIS A 96 -32.03 -0.97 3.85
N PRO A 97 -31.67 -1.09 5.14
CA PRO A 97 -32.65 -1.14 6.24
C PRO A 97 -33.41 0.19 6.40
N ARG A 98 -32.73 1.33 6.20
CA ARG A 98 -33.35 2.66 6.24
C ARG A 98 -34.36 2.85 5.11
N ALA A 99 -34.03 2.41 3.90
CA ALA A 99 -34.92 2.48 2.76
C ALA A 99 -36.17 1.60 2.97
N MET A 100 -36.01 0.38 3.53
CA MET A 100 -37.13 -0.49 3.88
C MET A 100 -38.01 0.08 5.00
N ALA A 101 -37.41 0.65 6.05
CA ALA A 101 -38.14 1.27 7.15
C ALA A 101 -38.99 2.46 6.65
N GLY A 102 -38.41 3.35 5.84
CA GLY A 102 -39.14 4.47 5.25
C GLY A 102 -40.26 4.02 4.30
N HIS A 103 -40.07 2.91 3.57
CA HIS A 103 -41.11 2.36 2.69
C HIS A 103 -42.26 1.73 3.48
N LEU A 104 -41.98 1.11 4.63
CA LEU A 104 -43.01 0.55 5.52
C LEU A 104 -43.80 1.64 6.25
N GLU A 105 -43.13 2.69 6.74
CA GLU A 105 -43.78 3.85 7.36
C GLU A 105 -44.69 4.59 6.37
N GLY A 106 -44.23 4.79 5.12
CA GLY A 106 -45.04 5.42 4.07
C GLY A 106 -46.22 4.58 3.56
N ARG A 107 -46.29 3.29 3.91
CA ARG A 107 -47.40 2.39 3.54
C ARG A 107 -48.43 2.19 4.66
N LEU A 108 -48.09 2.58 5.88
CA LEU A 108 -48.92 2.39 7.09
C LEU A 108 -49.51 3.70 7.62
N GLY A 109 -49.12 4.86 7.08
CA GLY A 109 -49.76 6.17 7.29
C GLY A 109 -50.62 6.58 6.11
#